data_AF-A0A2T6EAR9-F1
#
_entry.id   AF-A0A2T6EAR9-F1
#
_cell.length_a   1.000
_cell.length_b   1.000
_cell.length_c   1.000
_cell.angle_alpha   90.00
_cell.angle_beta   90.00
_cell.angle_gamma   90.00
#
_symmetry.space_group_name_H-M   'P 1'
#
loop_
_entity.id
_entity.type
_entity.pdbx_description
1 polymer ?
#
loop_
_entity_poly.entity_id
_entity_poly.type
_entity_poly.pdbx_seq_one_letter_code
_entity_poly.pdbx_strand_id
1 'polypeptide(L)'
;MACELTIELREKDGRGIYTLTTTSRAVTGYFQLENDGIIFSELFASDTNASEPQAVTAVLEEGSLLIQNYGNSMNPYTVFGECAPKYLMLDRISAE
;
A
#
# COMPACT_ATOMS: atom_id res chain seq x y z
N MET A 1 17.76 0.21 -7.34
CA MET A 1 17.61 0.04 -5.88
C MET A 1 16.47 -0.93 -5.68
N ALA A 2 16.64 -1.96 -4.83
CA ALA A 2 15.56 -2.86 -4.49
C ALA A 2 14.65 -2.16 -3.46
N CYS A 3 13.34 -2.13 -3.72
CA CYS A 3 12.34 -1.72 -2.74
C CYS A 3 11.80 -2.99 -2.10
N GLU A 4 12.07 -3.18 -0.81
CA GLU A 4 11.47 -4.23 0.00
C GLU A 4 10.17 -3.69 0.57
N LEU A 5 9.06 -3.93 -0.12
CA LEU A 5 7.72 -3.56 0.33
C LEU A 5 7.01 -4.80 0.87
N THR A 6 6.61 -4.77 2.14
CA THR A 6 5.83 -5.82 2.79
C THR A 6 4.57 -5.19 3.38
N ILE A 7 3.43 -5.86 3.22
CA ILE A 7 2.17 -5.47 3.84
C ILE A 7 1.66 -6.63 4.66
N GLU A 8 1.61 -6.45 5.97
CA GLU A 8 0.98 -7.40 6.88
C GLU A 8 -0.48 -7.00 7.11
N LEU A 9 -1.41 -7.93 6.97
CA LEU A 9 -2.84 -7.71 7.21
C LEU A 9 -3.27 -8.46 8.47
N ARG A 10 -3.98 -7.77 9.37
CA ARG A 10 -4.53 -8.34 10.60
C ARG A 10 -5.95 -7.85 10.82
N GLU A 11 -6.78 -8.68 11.42
CA GLU A 11 -8.09 -8.26 11.91
C GLU A 11 -8.03 -8.06 13.43
N LYS A 12 -8.57 -6.94 13.91
CA LYS A 12 -8.68 -6.65 15.34
C LYS A 12 -9.99 -5.93 15.61
N ASP A 13 -10.77 -6.44 16.56
CA ASP A 13 -12.06 -5.86 16.99
C ASP A 13 -13.03 -5.59 15.81
N GLY A 14 -13.06 -6.49 14.82
CA GLY A 14 -13.88 -6.38 13.61
C GLY A 14 -13.41 -5.32 12.61
N ARG A 15 -12.17 -4.83 12.73
CA ARG A 15 -11.54 -3.89 11.78
C ARG A 15 -10.29 -4.50 11.16
N GLY A 16 -10.12 -4.30 9.86
CA GLY A 16 -8.89 -4.60 9.14
C GLY A 16 -7.81 -3.56 9.45
N ILE A 17 -6.69 -4.02 10.00
CA ILE A 17 -5.49 -3.22 10.27
C ILE A 17 -4.36 -3.75 9.40
N TYR A 18 -3.65 -2.86 8.72
CA TYR A 18 -2.44 -3.24 8.01
C TYR A 18 -1.20 -2.61 8.63
N THR A 19 -0.06 -3.28 8.50
CA THR A 19 1.26 -2.70 8.72
C THR A 19 2.05 -2.80 7.43
N LEU A 20 2.39 -1.64 6.87
CA LEU A 20 3.20 -1.50 5.67
C LEU A 20 4.64 -1.19 6.07
N THR A 21 5.57 -1.97 5.57
CA THR A 21 7.01 -1.78 5.79
C THR A 21 7.70 -1.64 4.44
N THR A 22 8.49 -0.59 4.32
CA THR A 22 9.39 -0.34 3.19
C THR A 22 10.83 -0.24 3.71
N THR A 23 11.80 -0.04 2.82
CA THR A 23 13.18 0.25 3.20
C THR A 23 13.35 1.57 3.97
N SER A 24 12.43 2.52 3.83
CA SER A 24 12.55 3.86 4.41
C SER A 24 11.54 4.19 5.51
N ARG A 25 10.45 3.41 5.64
CA ARG A 25 9.38 3.69 6.62
C ARG A 25 8.55 2.46 6.96
N ALA A 26 7.93 2.52 8.14
CA ALA A 26 6.86 1.62 8.56
C ALA A 26 5.62 2.44 8.94
N VAL A 27 4.45 2.04 8.44
CA VAL A 27 3.18 2.74 8.63
C VAL A 27 2.10 1.73 8.98
N THR A 28 1.21 2.10 9.89
CA THR A 28 0.01 1.33 10.21
C THR A 28 -1.22 2.15 9.85
N GLY A 29 -2.24 1.49 9.33
CA GLY A 29 -3.54 2.10 9.03
C GLY A 29 -4.63 1.05 8.94
N TYR A 30 -5.73 1.41 8.29
CA TYR A 30 -6.85 0.50 8.10
C TYR A 30 -6.94 0.00 6.67
N PHE A 31 -7.40 -1.23 6.51
CA PHE A 31 -7.75 -1.76 5.20
C PHE A 31 -9.21 -2.19 5.16
N GLN A 32 -9.79 -2.09 3.97
CA GLN A 32 -11.11 -2.62 3.66
C GLN A 32 -11.02 -3.48 2.42
N LEU A 33 -11.69 -4.62 2.44
CA LEU A 33 -11.87 -5.44 1.25
C LEU A 33 -13.01 -4.85 0.43
N GLU A 34 -12.76 -4.59 -0.84
CA GLU A 34 -13.78 -4.21 -1.83
C GLU A 34 -13.74 -5.21 -2.99
N ASN A 35 -14.84 -5.32 -3.74
CA ASN A 35 -15.13 -6.43 -4.67
C ASN A 35 -13.89 -7.06 -5.34
N ASP A 36 -13.02 -6.26 -5.95
CA ASP A 36 -11.87 -6.72 -6.74
C ASP A 36 -10.51 -6.40 -6.10
N GLY A 37 -10.46 -6.02 -4.82
CA GLY A 37 -9.23 -5.53 -4.20
C GLY A 37 -9.28 -5.15 -2.73
N ILE A 38 -8.26 -4.39 -2.34
CA ILE A 38 -8.06 -3.88 -0.98
C ILE A 38 -7.86 -2.37 -1.06
N ILE A 39 -8.57 -1.63 -0.21
CA ILE A 39 -8.35 -0.19 -0.01
C ILE A 39 -7.56 -0.02 1.28
N PHE A 40 -6.36 0.54 1.19
CA PHE A 40 -5.53 0.95 2.33
C PHE A 40 -5.74 2.44 2.60
N SER A 41 -6.16 2.80 3.82
CA SER A 41 -6.33 4.19 4.24
C SER A 41 -5.19 4.64 5.16
N GLU A 42 -5.14 5.94 5.45
CA GLU A 42 -4.14 6.55 6.34
C GLU A 42 -2.69 6.45 5.82
N LEU A 43 -2.52 6.29 4.50
CA LEU A 43 -1.23 6.16 3.85
C LEU A 43 -0.77 7.52 3.32
N PHE A 44 0.26 8.10 3.93
CA PHE A 44 0.87 9.32 3.42
C PHE A 44 1.75 8.99 2.22
N ALA A 45 1.82 9.87 1.22
CA ALA A 45 2.82 9.71 0.17
C ALA A 45 4.23 9.85 0.76
N SER A 46 5.21 9.18 0.17
CA SER A 46 6.60 9.25 0.64
C SER A 46 7.24 10.61 0.39
N ASP A 47 6.69 11.39 -0.57
CA ASP A 47 7.10 12.77 -0.79
C ASP A 47 6.58 13.64 0.36
N THR A 48 7.52 14.27 1.06
CA THR A 48 7.36 15.03 2.31
C THR A 48 6.38 16.21 2.23
N ASN A 49 5.83 16.51 1.06
CA ASN A 49 4.86 17.58 0.85
C ASN A 49 3.39 17.12 0.98
N ALA A 50 3.12 15.81 1.10
CA ALA A 50 1.77 15.32 1.31
C ALA A 50 1.28 15.65 2.73
N SER A 51 0.41 16.65 2.82
CA SER A 51 -0.20 17.09 4.08
C SER A 51 -1.43 16.27 4.49
N GLU A 52 -1.91 15.40 3.59
CA GLU A 52 -3.12 14.59 3.80
C GLU A 52 -2.86 13.12 3.48
N PRO A 53 -3.38 12.18 4.29
CA PRO A 53 -3.32 10.77 3.99
C PRO A 53 -4.14 10.45 2.73
N GLN A 54 -3.72 9.43 2.01
CA GLN A 54 -4.33 8.98 0.77
C GLN A 54 -4.87 7.57 0.94
N ALA A 55 -5.98 7.30 0.24
CA ALA A 55 -6.45 5.95 0.05
C ALA A 55 -5.67 5.33 -1.13
N VAL A 56 -5.11 4.15 -0.92
CA VAL A 56 -4.37 3.39 -1.93
C VAL A 56 -5.14 2.13 -2.23
N THR A 57 -5.52 1.95 -3.49
CA THR A 57 -6.21 0.74 -3.94
C THR A 57 -5.21 -0.26 -4.48
N ALA A 58 -5.31 -1.50 -4.01
CA ALA A 58 -4.64 -2.65 -4.58
C ALA A 58 -5.68 -3.55 -5.24
N VAL A 59 -5.40 -4.04 -6.45
CA VAL A 59 -6.24 -5.02 -7.15
C VAL A 59 -5.70 -6.41 -6.83
N LEU A 60 -6.60 -7.37 -6.60
CA LEU A 60 -6.20 -8.77 -6.46
C LEU A 60 -6.13 -9.41 -7.85
N GLU A 61 -4.92 -9.72 -8.33
CA GLU A 61 -4.69 -10.38 -9.61
C GLU A 61 -3.90 -11.68 -9.39
N GLU A 62 -4.48 -12.81 -9.80
CA GLU A 62 -3.81 -14.13 -9.77
C GLU A 62 -3.21 -14.55 -8.40
N GLY A 63 -3.76 -14.02 -7.31
CA GLY A 63 -3.27 -14.30 -5.94
C GLY A 63 -2.20 -13.35 -5.43
N SER A 64 -1.82 -12.35 -6.24
CA SER A 64 -0.93 -11.25 -5.87
C SER A 64 -1.72 -9.94 -5.76
N LEU A 65 -1.19 -8.99 -4.99
CA LEU A 65 -1.73 -7.64 -4.91
C LEU A 65 -0.99 -6.73 -5.87
N LEU A 66 -1.71 -6.12 -6.81
CA LEU A 66 -1.20 -5.12 -7.73
C LEU A 66 -1.51 -3.72 -7.19
N ILE A 67 -0.47 -2.97 -6.84
CA ILE A 67 -0.58 -1.57 -6.43
C ILE A 67 -0.02 -0.67 -7.51
N GLN A 68 -0.77 0.36 -7.83
CA GLN A 68 -0.35 1.40 -8.74
C GLN A 68 0.42 2.48 -7.98
N ASN A 69 1.73 2.51 -8.16
CA ASN A 69 2.67 3.43 -7.53
C ASN A 69 2.88 4.69 -8.38
N TYR A 70 1.80 5.44 -8.64
CA TYR A 70 1.94 6.78 -9.21
C TYR A 70 0.96 7.75 -8.59
N GLY A 71 1.39 9.00 -8.54
CA GLY A 71 0.50 10.13 -8.36
C GLY A 71 -0.28 10.43 -9.64
N ASN A 72 -1.61 10.42 -9.59
CA ASN A 72 -2.44 10.77 -10.75
C ASN A 72 -2.48 12.31 -10.95
N SER A 73 -3.12 12.80 -12.01
CA SER A 73 -3.20 14.26 -12.26
C SER A 73 -3.89 15.05 -11.15
N MET A 74 -4.67 14.39 -10.28
CA MET A 74 -5.28 14.99 -9.08
C MET A 74 -4.40 14.86 -7.83
N ASN A 75 -3.42 13.96 -7.83
CA ASN A 75 -2.53 13.74 -6.69
C ASN A 75 -1.12 13.48 -7.22
N PRO A 76 -0.25 14.50 -7.36
CA PRO A 76 1.02 14.37 -8.06
C PRO A 76 2.07 13.55 -7.31
N TYR A 77 1.80 13.14 -6.07
CA TYR A 77 2.78 12.48 -5.22
C TYR A 77 2.86 10.98 -5.52
N THR A 78 4.08 10.47 -5.61
CA THR A 78 4.31 9.03 -5.66
C THR A 78 4.10 8.46 -4.26
N VAL A 79 3.20 7.49 -4.13
CA VAL A 79 2.87 6.89 -2.83
C VAL A 79 4.10 6.21 -2.23
N PHE A 80 4.82 5.43 -3.04
CA PHE A 80 6.07 4.75 -2.69
C PHE A 80 7.22 5.26 -3.56
N GLY A 81 7.64 6.51 -3.36
CA GLY A 81 8.76 7.12 -4.08
C GLY A 81 10.10 6.40 -3.85
N GLU A 82 10.21 5.66 -2.76
CA GLU A 82 11.29 4.71 -2.48
C GLU A 82 11.30 3.48 -3.42
N CYS A 83 10.21 3.24 -4.16
CA CYS A 83 10.07 2.14 -5.10
C CYS A 83 10.05 2.68 -6.54
N ALA A 84 11.04 2.27 -7.36
CA ALA A 84 11.16 2.72 -8.75
C ALA A 84 10.02 2.26 -9.70
N PRO A 85 9.40 1.06 -9.55
CA PRO A 85 8.36 0.61 -10.46
C PRO A 85 7.05 1.40 -10.31
N LYS A 86 6.37 1.65 -11.44
CA LYS A 86 5.01 2.22 -11.51
C LYS A 86 3.94 1.25 -11.01
N TYR A 87 4.18 -0.05 -11.14
CA TYR A 87 3.29 -1.11 -10.68
C TYR A 87 4.08 -1.99 -9.71
N LEU A 88 3.57 -2.13 -8.50
CA LEU A 88 4.15 -2.97 -7.45
C LEU A 88 3.28 -4.21 -7.35
N MET A 89 3.86 -5.36 -7.69
CA MET A 89 3.22 -6.65 -7.55
C MET A 89 3.74 -7.29 -6.26
N LEU A 90 2.82 -7.57 -5.34
CA LEU A 90 3.12 -8.14 -4.04
C LEU A 90 2.60 -9.57 -4.01
N ASP A 91 3.52 -10.52 -3.96
CA ASP A 91 3.17 -11.92 -3.82
C ASP A 91 2.78 -12.21 -2.37
N ARG A 92 1.76 -13.06 -2.22
CA ARG A 92 1.35 -13.52 -0.89
C ARG A 92 2.44 -14.40 -0.30
N ILE A 93 3.01 -13.95 0.81
CA ILE A 93 3.85 -14.79 1.67
C ILE A 93 2.92 -15.33 2.75
N SER A 94 2.62 -16.64 2.72
CA SER A 94 1.91 -17.28 3.81
C SER A 94 2.75 -17.23 5.08
N ALA A 95 2.20 -16.70 6.17
CA ALA A 95 2.74 -16.94 7.50
C ALA A 95 2.53 -18.43 7.81
N GLU A 96 3.62 -19.18 7.93
CA GLU A 96 3.64 -20.55 8.47
C GLU A 96 3.24 -20.55 9.96
#